data_AF-A0A935FDN0-F1
#
_entry.id   AF-A0A935FDN0-F1
#
_cell.length_a   1.000
_cell.length_b   1.000
_cell.length_c   1.000
_cell.angle_alpha   90.00
_cell.angle_beta   90.00
_cell.angle_gamma   90.00
#
_symmetry.space_group_name_H-M   'P 1'
#
loop_
_entity.id
_entity.type
_entity.pdbx_description
1 polymer ?
#
loop_
_entity_poly.entity_id
_entity_poly.type
_entity_poly.pdbx_seq_one_letter_code
_entity_poly.pdbx_strand_id
1 'polypeptide(L)'
;MTKPLKIADNLVQVLITLYFIISSLVREDSGQLIYWYLFLGGWQLLSFLFHEFFNLSWRNKTERKNYGTCLLWIFITGSVLYVLAMLELPLIFLYLFAMLFAGPVLAIWYFMIGYREYVQIQHREFIHLK
;
A
#
# COMPACT_ATOMS: atom_id res chain seq x y z
N MET A 1 1.23 16.27 -7.56
CA MET A 1 2.56 15.75 -7.19
C MET A 1 3.52 16.05 -8.33
N THR A 2 4.73 16.52 -8.04
CA THR A 2 5.76 16.62 -9.07
C THR A 2 6.21 15.21 -9.45
N LYS A 3 6.48 14.99 -10.75
CA LYS A 3 7.03 13.74 -11.30
C LYS A 3 8.14 13.09 -10.44
N PRO A 4 9.16 13.82 -9.94
CA PRO A 4 10.23 13.21 -9.13
C PRO A 4 9.76 12.55 -7.85
N LEU A 5 8.82 13.14 -7.11
CA LEU A 5 8.32 12.54 -5.87
C LEU A 5 7.64 11.19 -6.14
N LYS A 6 6.97 11.06 -7.29
CA LYS A 6 6.23 9.83 -7.65
C LYS A 6 7.15 8.70 -8.07
N ILE A 7 8.19 9.05 -8.81
CA ILE A 7 9.26 8.12 -9.13
C ILE A 7 9.95 7.66 -7.85
N ALA A 8 10.23 8.58 -6.91
CA ALA A 8 10.83 8.26 -5.63
C ALA A 8 9.96 7.30 -4.81
N ASP A 9 8.65 7.56 -4.66
CA ASP A 9 7.75 6.66 -3.91
C ASP A 9 7.66 5.26 -4.53
N ASN A 10 7.46 5.18 -5.85
CA ASN A 10 7.44 3.89 -6.55
C ASN A 10 8.77 3.15 -6.42
N LEU A 11 9.90 3.87 -6.52
CA LEU A 11 11.24 3.29 -6.38
C LEU A 11 11.45 2.74 -4.98
N VAL A 12 11.07 3.50 -3.94
CA VAL A 12 11.18 3.03 -2.54
C VAL A 12 10.34 1.78 -2.33
N GLN A 13 9.10 1.72 -2.83
CA GLN A 13 8.27 0.52 -2.74
C GLN A 13 8.90 -0.69 -3.42
N VAL A 14 9.44 -0.52 -4.63
CA VAL A 14 10.12 -1.60 -5.36
C VAL A 14 11.35 -2.06 -4.60
N LEU A 15 12.17 -1.14 -4.09
CA LEU A 15 13.38 -1.46 -3.33
C LEU A 15 13.06 -2.21 -2.03
N ILE A 16 12.05 -1.76 -1.27
CA ILE A 16 11.59 -2.45 -0.05
C ILE A 16 11.09 -3.86 -0.40
N THR A 17 10.29 -3.98 -1.46
CA THR A 17 9.73 -5.27 -1.88
C THR A 17 10.82 -6.25 -2.31
N LEU A 18 11.77 -5.81 -3.14
CA LEU A 18 12.89 -6.64 -3.58
C LEU A 18 13.79 -7.04 -2.41
N TYR A 19 14.11 -6.09 -1.53
CA TYR A 19 14.90 -6.36 -0.33
C TYR A 19 14.21 -7.41 0.55
N PHE A 20 12.90 -7.28 0.75
CA PHE A 20 12.11 -8.24 1.50
C PHE A 20 12.15 -9.65 0.88
N ILE A 21 11.93 -9.77 -0.44
CA ILE A 21 11.98 -11.06 -1.13
C ILE A 21 13.37 -11.69 -0.98
N ILE A 22 14.44 -10.92 -1.24
CA ILE A 22 15.81 -11.43 -1.16
C ILE A 22 16.16 -11.84 0.28
N SER A 23 15.87 -10.98 1.26
CA SER A 23 16.17 -11.28 2.67
C SER A 23 15.39 -12.49 3.18
N SER A 24 14.14 -12.68 2.76
CA SER A 24 13.32 -13.85 3.12
C SER A 24 13.82 -15.16 2.50
N LEU A 25 14.48 -15.09 1.34
CA LEU A 25 15.07 -16.27 0.70
C LEU A 25 16.44 -16.64 1.28
N VAL A 26 17.17 -15.66 1.82
CA VAL A 26 18.55 -15.86 2.33
C VAL A 26 18.57 -16.17 3.83
N ARG A 27 17.58 -15.69 4.59
CA ARG A 27 17.53 -15.85 6.05
C ARG A 27 16.42 -16.80 6.44
N GLU A 28 16.75 -17.80 7.26
CA GLU A 28 15.77 -18.75 7.84
C GLU A 28 14.99 -18.16 9.04
N ASP A 29 15.12 -16.85 9.28
CA ASP A 29 14.43 -16.16 10.37
C ASP A 29 13.02 -15.72 9.95
N SER A 30 12.05 -16.59 10.22
CA SER A 30 10.62 -16.33 10.01
C SER A 30 10.08 -15.13 10.79
N GLY A 31 10.77 -14.66 11.84
CA GLY A 31 10.38 -13.45 12.57
C GLY A 31 10.53 -12.18 11.74
N GLN A 32 11.48 -12.14 10.80
CA GLN A 32 11.70 -10.98 9.91
C GLN A 32 10.54 -10.75 8.93
N LEU A 33 9.81 -11.81 8.61
CA LEU A 33 8.69 -11.76 7.67
C LEU A 33 7.59 -10.80 8.14
N ILE A 34 7.27 -10.82 9.43
CA ILE A 34 6.26 -9.93 10.03
C ILE A 34 6.73 -8.48 10.01
N TYR A 35 7.99 -8.22 10.36
CA TYR A 35 8.53 -6.85 10.36
C TYR A 35 8.53 -6.24 8.97
N TRP A 36 8.94 -6.99 7.95
CA TRP A 36 8.93 -6.50 6.57
C TRP A 36 7.52 -6.33 6.01
N TYR A 37 6.60 -7.24 6.34
CA TYR A 37 5.20 -7.11 5.99
C TYR A 37 4.60 -5.81 6.55
N LEU A 38 4.84 -5.53 7.84
CA LEU A 38 4.38 -4.30 8.50
C LEU A 38 5.07 -3.06 7.93
N PHE A 39 6.36 -3.14 7.62
CA PHE A 39 7.11 -2.02 7.06
C PHE A 39 6.63 -1.64 5.65
N LEU A 40 6.44 -2.62 4.76
CA LEU A 40 5.93 -2.38 3.41
C LEU A 40 4.49 -1.84 3.45
N GLY A 41 3.61 -2.46 4.25
CA GLY A 41 2.23 -1.99 4.41
C GLY A 41 2.16 -0.59 5.05
N GLY A 42 2.99 -0.33 6.05
CA GLY A 42 3.11 0.97 6.69
C GLY A 42 3.59 2.05 5.72
N TRP A 43 4.59 1.75 4.89
CA TRP A 43 5.05 2.67 3.85
C TRP A 43 3.94 2.98 2.83
N GLN A 44 3.18 1.97 2.39
CA GLN A 44 2.07 2.16 1.47
C GLN A 44 0.96 3.03 2.07
N LEU A 45 0.62 2.81 3.34
CA LEU A 45 -0.35 3.63 4.05
C LEU A 45 0.14 5.06 4.22
N LEU A 46 1.39 5.27 4.64
CA LEU A 46 1.99 6.60 4.77
C LEU A 46 2.04 7.33 3.42
N SER A 47 2.45 6.64 2.36
CA SER A 47 2.42 7.17 1.00
C SER A 47 1.00 7.59 0.63
N PHE A 48 0.00 6.72 0.86
CA PHE A 48 -1.40 7.05 0.57
C PHE A 48 -1.86 8.30 1.33
N LEU A 49 -1.63 8.35 2.65
CA LEU A 49 -2.03 9.48 3.50
C LEU A 49 -1.32 10.78 3.09
N PHE A 50 -0.03 10.71 2.78
CA PHE A 50 0.71 11.86 2.27
C PHE A 50 0.08 12.39 0.98
N HIS A 51 -0.35 11.52 0.07
CA HIS A 51 -1.03 11.98 -1.14
C HIS A 51 -2.41 12.58 -0.86
N GLU A 52 -3.15 12.03 0.10
CA GLU A 52 -4.49 12.51 0.48
C GLU A 52 -4.44 13.90 1.15
N PHE A 53 -3.58 14.09 2.15
CA PHE A 53 -3.50 15.35 2.90
C PHE A 53 -2.94 16.51 2.09
N PHE A 54 -2.00 16.25 1.19
CA PHE A 54 -1.37 17.31 0.39
C PHE A 54 -2.12 17.61 -0.91
N ASN A 55 -3.32 17.04 -1.10
CA ASN A 55 -4.26 17.32 -2.19
C ASN A 55 -3.59 17.36 -3.57
N LEU A 56 -2.60 16.48 -3.75
CA LEU A 56 -1.74 16.45 -4.92
C LEU A 56 -2.58 15.95 -6.10
N SER A 57 -2.98 16.86 -6.99
CA SER A 57 -4.04 16.64 -8.01
C SER A 57 -4.07 15.21 -8.56
N TRP A 58 -5.11 14.49 -8.16
CA TRP A 58 -5.29 13.09 -8.49
C TRP A 58 -5.89 12.95 -9.88
N ARG A 59 -5.09 12.46 -10.81
CA ARG A 59 -5.58 12.18 -12.17
C ARG A 59 -6.49 10.94 -12.20
N ASN A 60 -6.22 9.97 -11.32
CA ASN A 60 -7.06 8.81 -11.04
C ASN A 60 -7.76 8.94 -9.67
N LYS A 61 -8.43 10.07 -9.41
CA LYS A 61 -9.12 10.35 -8.13
C LYS A 61 -10.06 9.23 -7.69
N THR A 62 -10.76 8.59 -8.63
CA THR A 62 -11.69 7.49 -8.36
C THR A 62 -10.99 6.22 -7.88
N GLU A 63 -9.92 5.78 -8.56
CA GLU A 63 -9.20 4.55 -8.14
C GLU A 63 -8.54 4.73 -6.78
N ARG A 64 -7.95 5.91 -6.53
CA ARG A 64 -7.35 6.26 -5.24
C ARG A 64 -8.38 6.35 -4.12
N LYS A 65 -9.55 6.92 -4.41
CA LYS A 65 -10.69 6.93 -3.49
C LYS A 65 -11.16 5.51 -3.17
N ASN A 66 -11.26 4.62 -4.16
CA ASN A 66 -11.67 3.23 -3.95
C ASN A 66 -10.64 2.48 -3.08
N TYR A 67 -9.35 2.66 -3.37
CA TYR A 67 -8.27 2.10 -2.55
C TYR A 67 -8.35 2.61 -1.11
N GLY A 68 -8.47 3.93 -0.91
CA GLY A 68 -8.62 4.51 0.43
C GLY A 68 -9.87 4.06 1.17
N THR A 69 -11.00 3.91 0.46
CA THR A 69 -12.24 3.37 1.02
C THR A 69 -12.07 1.92 1.45
N CYS A 70 -11.35 1.11 0.67
CA CYS A 70 -11.02 -0.27 1.03
C CYS A 70 -10.13 -0.31 2.29
N LEU A 71 -9.08 0.51 2.36
CA LEU A 71 -8.23 0.63 3.54
C LEU A 71 -9.03 1.05 4.79
N LEU A 72 -9.97 1.99 4.63
CA LEU A 72 -10.83 2.42 5.72
C LEU A 72 -11.71 1.27 6.24
N TRP A 73 -12.32 0.48 5.35
CA TRP A 73 -13.10 -0.68 5.74
C TRP A 73 -12.26 -1.76 6.41
N ILE A 74 -11.04 -2.00 5.94
CA ILE A 74 -10.08 -2.90 6.59
C ILE A 74 -9.80 -2.42 8.01
N PHE A 75 -9.48 -1.14 8.19
CA PHE A 75 -9.22 -0.54 9.49
C PHE A 75 -10.41 -0.64 10.44
N ILE A 76 -11.62 -0.29 9.97
CA ILE A 76 -12.86 -0.38 10.75
C ILE A 76 -13.12 -1.82 11.17
N THR A 77 -13.01 -2.77 10.22
CA THR A 77 -13.24 -4.19 10.49
C THR A 77 -12.24 -4.73 11.51
N GLY A 78 -10.95 -4.42 11.35
CA GLY A 78 -9.91 -4.80 12.30
C GLY A 78 -10.16 -4.22 13.69
N SER A 79 -10.58 -2.94 13.77
CA SER A 79 -10.89 -2.28 15.04
C SER A 79 -12.09 -2.91 15.75
N VAL A 80 -13.17 -3.21 15.02
CA VAL A 80 -14.35 -3.90 15.57
C VAL A 80 -13.98 -5.29 16.08
N LEU A 81 -13.24 -6.08 15.29
CA LEU A 81 -12.81 -7.42 15.68
C LEU A 81 -11.84 -7.40 16.88
N TYR A 82 -11.02 -6.36 17.00
CA TYR A 82 -10.14 -6.18 18.15
C TYR A 82 -10.95 -5.93 19.43
N VAL A 83 -11.97 -5.08 19.37
CA VAL A 83 -12.88 -4.85 20.50
C VAL A 83 -13.64 -6.13 20.86
N LEU A 84 -14.12 -6.90 19.88
CA LEU A 84 -14.77 -8.19 20.13
C LEU A 84 -13.83 -9.22 20.77
N ALA A 85 -12.53 -9.20 20.41
CA ALA A 85 -11.54 -10.07 21.05
C ALA A 85 -11.35 -9.75 22.55
N MET A 86 -11.50 -8.49 22.96
CA MET A 86 -11.52 -8.10 24.39
C MET A 86 -12.75 -8.66 25.13
N LEU A 87 -13.81 -9.01 24.40
CA LEU A 87 -15.03 -9.64 24.91
C LEU A 87 -14.98 -11.19 24.76
N GLU A 88 -13.78 -11.76 24.69
CA GLU A 88 -13.54 -13.21 24.59
C GLU A 88 -14.08 -13.88 23.32
N LEU A 89 -14.31 -13.12 22.24
CA LEU A 89 -14.65 -13.64 20.92
C LEU A 89 -13.44 -13.55 19.97
N PRO A 90 -12.62 -14.61 19.82
CA PRO A 90 -11.30 -14.54 19.18
C PRO A 90 -11.35 -14.57 17.63
N LEU A 91 -12.31 -13.88 17.01
CA LEU A 91 -12.43 -13.77 15.54
C LEU A 91 -11.27 -12.96 14.92
N ILE A 92 -10.50 -12.24 15.73
CA ILE A 92 -9.36 -11.44 15.29
C ILE A 92 -8.28 -12.28 14.59
N PHE A 93 -8.06 -13.53 15.00
CA PHE A 93 -7.06 -14.40 14.36
C PHE A 93 -7.42 -14.76 12.92
N LEU A 94 -8.71 -15.00 12.65
CA LEU A 94 -9.20 -15.25 11.29
C LEU A 94 -8.99 -14.03 10.39
N TYR A 95 -9.23 -12.84 10.94
CA TYR A 95 -8.98 -11.58 10.23
C TYR A 95 -7.49 -11.35 9.94
N LEU A 96 -6.62 -11.54 10.94
CA LEU A 96 -5.18 -11.42 10.75
C LEU A 96 -4.65 -12.42 9.71
N PHE A 97 -5.18 -13.65 9.72
CA PHE A 97 -4.86 -14.65 8.71
C PHE A 97 -5.32 -14.21 7.31
N ALA A 98 -6.53 -13.68 7.16
CA ALA A 98 -7.01 -13.15 5.89
C ALA A 98 -6.14 -11.97 5.38
N MET A 99 -5.65 -11.13 6.30
CA MET A 99 -4.76 -10.02 5.96
C MET A 99 -3.42 -10.45 5.35
N LEU A 100 -2.92 -11.65 5.67
CA LEU A 100 -1.71 -12.20 5.03
C LEU A 100 -1.86 -12.28 3.50
N PHE A 101 -3.07 -12.52 3.00
CA PHE A 101 -3.39 -12.57 1.57
C PHE A 101 -3.84 -11.22 1.04
N ALA A 102 -4.64 -10.47 1.80
CA ALA A 102 -5.13 -9.16 1.39
C ALA A 102 -3.99 -8.14 1.22
N GLY A 103 -2.97 -8.17 2.09
CA GLY A 103 -1.81 -7.27 2.05
C GLY A 103 -1.08 -7.27 0.70
N PRO A 104 -0.60 -8.43 0.20
CA PRO A 104 0.00 -8.53 -1.13
C PRO A 104 -0.90 -8.03 -2.26
N VAL A 105 -2.21 -8.32 -2.21
CA VAL A 105 -3.17 -7.85 -3.21
C VAL A 105 -3.28 -6.32 -3.19
N LEU A 106 -3.37 -5.72 -2.00
CA LEU A 106 -3.40 -4.26 -1.82
C LEU A 106 -2.10 -3.61 -2.29
N ALA A 107 -0.95 -4.26 -2.05
CA ALA A 107 0.35 -3.78 -2.50
C ALA A 107 0.43 -3.71 -4.04
N ILE A 108 0.01 -4.78 -4.72
CA ILE A 108 -0.06 -4.83 -6.19
C ILE A 108 -1.03 -3.76 -6.69
N TRP A 109 -2.21 -3.63 -6.07
CA TRP A 109 -3.19 -2.62 -6.47
C TRP A 109 -2.63 -1.20 -6.32
N TYR A 110 -1.99 -0.87 -5.20
CA TYR A 110 -1.38 0.44 -4.97
C TYR A 110 -0.31 0.76 -6.02
N PHE A 111 0.56 -0.19 -6.31
CA PHE A 111 1.59 -0.07 -7.33
C PHE A 111 1.00 0.16 -8.74
N MET A 112 -0.03 -0.60 -9.11
CA MET A 112 -0.71 -0.42 -10.40
C MET A 112 -1.29 0.99 -10.57
N ILE A 113 -1.91 1.54 -9.51
CA ILE A 113 -2.41 2.92 -9.55
C ILE A 113 -1.25 3.90 -9.76
N GLY A 114 -0.15 3.74 -8.99
CA GLY A 114 1.05 4.55 -9.13
C GLY A 114 1.66 4.50 -10.54
N TYR A 115 1.73 3.33 -11.15
CA TYR A 115 2.23 3.12 -12.50
C TYR A 115 1.34 3.77 -13.56
N ARG A 116 0.01 3.59 -13.49
CA ARG A 116 -0.94 4.23 -14.42
C ARG A 116 -0.83 5.74 -14.39
N GLU A 117 -0.73 6.31 -13.20
CA GLU A 117 -0.56 7.76 -13.03
C GLU A 117 0.77 8.25 -13.61
N TYR A 118 1.86 7.47 -13.45
CA TYR A 118 3.15 7.78 -14.06
C TYR A 118 3.08 7.79 -15.60
N VAL A 119 2.50 6.76 -16.21
CA VAL A 119 2.33 6.67 -17.68
C VAL A 119 1.51 7.85 -18.22
N GLN A 120 0.44 8.23 -17.53
CA GLN A 120 -0.37 9.38 -17.93
C GLN A 120 0.39 10.71 -17.85
N ILE A 121 1.26 10.90 -16.86
CA ILE A 121 2.11 12.10 -16.74
C ILE A 121 3.05 12.17 -17.95
N GLN A 122 3.76 11.08 -18.25
CA GLN A 122 4.67 11.00 -19.40
C GLN A 122 3.95 11.34 -20.72
N HIS A 123 2.78 10.73 -20.96
CA HIS A 123 2.03 10.97 -22.20
C HIS A 123 1.62 12.44 -22.40
N ARG A 124 1.38 13.21 -21.34
CA ARG A 124 1.06 14.65 -21.49
C ARG A 124 2.27 15.49 -21.81
N GLU A 125 3.42 15.19 -21.22
CA GLU A 125 4.66 15.91 -21.55
C GLU A 125 4.97 15.80 -23.05
N PHE A 126 4.71 14.65 -23.67
CA PHE A 126 4.85 14.49 -25.13
C PHE A 126 3.84 15.27 -25.97
N ILE A 127 2.64 15.57 -25.45
CA ILE A 127 1.63 16.37 -26.17
C ILE A 127 1.98 17.86 -26.09
N HIS A 128 2.51 18.34 -24.97
CA HIS A 128 2.88 19.74 -24.79
C HIS A 128 4.21 20.13 -25.48
N LEU A 129 4.98 19.15 -25.94
CA LEU A 129 6.23 19.34 -26.70
C LEU A 129 6.02 19.28 -28.23
N LYS A 130 4.79 19.04 -28.70
CA LYS A 130 4.38 19.20 -30.11
C LYS A 130 3.69 20.54 -30.32
#